data_AF-A0A509C9B8-F1
#
_entry.id   AF-A0A509C9B8-F1
#
_cell.length_a   1.000
_cell.length_b   1.000
_cell.length_c   1.000
_cell.angle_alpha   90.00
_cell.angle_beta   90.00
_cell.angle_gamma   90.00
#
_symmetry.space_group_name_H-M   'P 1'
#
loop_
_entity.id
_entity.type
_entity.pdbx_description
1 polymer ?
#
loop_
_entity_poly.entity_id
_entity_poly.type
_entity_poly.pdbx_seq_one_letter_code
_entity_poly.pdbx_strand_id
1 'polypeptide(L)'
;MVVETLEQLGIRNMIFTREPGGTQLAEKLRSLVLDIRSVGDEVITDKAEVLMFYAARVQLVETVIKPALAQGVWVIGDRHDLSTQAYQGGRARH
;
A
#
# COMPACT_ATOMS: atom_id res chain seq x y z
N MET A 1 1.39 15.91 12.76
CA MET A 1 2.76 16.35 12.42
C MET A 1 2.93 16.75 10.95
N VAL A 2 2.73 15.89 9.92
CA VAL A 2 2.86 16.34 8.51
C VAL A 2 1.60 17.05 8.00
N VAL A 3 0.42 16.46 8.23
CA VAL A 3 -0.88 17.03 7.80
C VAL A 3 -1.10 18.42 8.40
N GLU A 4 -0.96 18.55 9.72
CA GLU A 4 -1.12 19.83 10.43
C GLU A 4 -0.17 20.90 9.90
N THR A 5 1.09 20.55 9.60
CA THR A 5 2.04 21.50 9.00
C THR A 5 1.62 21.93 7.60
N LEU A 6 1.15 21.01 6.76
CA LEU A 6 0.65 21.34 5.42
C LEU A 6 -0.58 22.25 5.48
N GLU A 7 -1.50 21.98 6.41
CA GLU A 7 -2.68 22.82 6.64
C GLU A 7 -2.31 24.23 7.10
N GLN A 8 -1.33 24.36 8.01
CA GLN A 8 -0.80 25.65 8.46
C GLN A 8 -0.14 26.45 7.32
N LEU A 9 0.43 25.76 6.33
CA LEU A 9 0.98 26.35 5.11
C LEU A 9 -0.08 26.63 4.03
N GLY A 10 -1.37 26.41 4.33
CA GLY A 10 -2.49 26.69 3.43
C GLY A 10 -2.81 25.57 2.44
N ILE A 11 -2.14 24.42 2.53
CA ILE A 11 -2.43 23.26 1.68
C ILE A 11 -3.56 22.47 2.33
N ARG A 12 -4.75 22.52 1.73
CA ARG A 12 -5.96 21.83 2.24
C ARG A 12 -6.48 20.72 1.33
N ASN A 13 -6.14 20.77 0.05
CA ASN A 13 -6.59 19.78 -0.92
C ASN A 13 -5.64 18.59 -0.93
N MET A 14 -5.94 17.59 -0.11
CA MET A 14 -5.13 16.39 0.04
C MET A 14 -5.97 15.12 0.16
N ILE A 15 -5.43 14.00 -0.31
CA ILE A 15 -5.99 12.66 -0.11
C ILE A 15 -4.98 11.77 0.60
N PHE A 16 -5.51 10.79 1.33
CA PHE A 16 -4.72 9.79 2.04
C PHE A 16 -4.78 8.46 1.29
N THR A 17 -3.62 7.81 1.17
CA THR A 17 -3.51 6.48 0.55
C THR A 17 -2.73 5.54 1.46
N ARG A 18 -2.95 4.24 1.31
CA ARG A 18 -2.26 3.19 2.08
C ARG A 18 -1.73 2.12 1.13
N GLU A 19 -0.51 1.64 1.35
CA GLU A 19 0.10 0.62 0.48
C GLU A 19 0.61 -0.61 1.23
N PRO A 20 0.33 -1.84 0.75
CA PRO A 20 -0.65 -2.19 -0.28
C PRO A 20 -2.09 -1.94 0.19
N GLY A 21 -2.91 -1.46 -0.74
CA GLY A 21 -4.28 -1.07 -0.50
C GLY A 21 -4.69 0.14 -1.33
N GLY A 22 -5.78 0.78 -0.93
CA GLY A 22 -6.26 2.03 -1.53
C GLY A 22 -7.00 1.88 -2.87
N THR A 23 -7.17 0.66 -3.37
CA THR A 23 -8.14 0.30 -4.42
C THR A 23 -8.75 -1.06 -4.09
N GLN A 24 -9.91 -1.40 -4.66
CA GLN A 24 -10.55 -2.71 -4.42
C GLN A 24 -9.62 -3.89 -4.78
N LEU A 25 -8.89 -3.78 -5.90
CA LEU A 25 -7.93 -4.80 -6.31
C LEU A 25 -6.72 -4.85 -5.37
N ALA A 26 -6.16 -3.70 -4.99
CA ALA A 26 -5.00 -3.63 -4.10
C ALA A 26 -5.32 -4.17 -2.69
N GLU A 27 -6.54 -3.96 -2.18
CA GLU A 27 -6.98 -4.56 -0.91
C GLU A 27 -7.14 -6.09 -1.02
N LYS A 28 -7.64 -6.61 -2.16
CA LYS A 28 -7.69 -8.07 -2.38
C LYS A 28 -6.30 -8.69 -2.43
N LEU A 29 -5.37 -8.07 -3.16
CA LEU A 29 -3.98 -8.53 -3.25
C LEU A 29 -3.28 -8.47 -1.89
N ARG A 30 -3.55 -7.43 -1.09
CA ARG A 30 -3.09 -7.33 0.30
C ARG A 30 -3.58 -8.51 1.13
N SER A 31 -4.88 -8.83 1.08
CA SER A 31 -5.44 -9.95 1.84
C SER A 31 -4.80 -11.28 1.46
N LEU A 32 -4.51 -11.49 0.17
CA LEU A 32 -3.81 -12.69 -0.30
C LEU A 32 -2.41 -12.84 0.30
N VAL A 33 -1.70 -11.74 0.52
CA VAL A 33 -0.33 -11.76 1.05
C VAL A 33 -0.29 -11.85 2.58
N LEU A 34 -1.17 -11.14 3.28
CA LEU A 34 -1.08 -11.01 4.74
C LEU A 34 -1.79 -12.12 5.51
N ASP A 35 -2.78 -12.78 4.90
CA ASP A 35 -3.46 -13.89 5.53
C ASP A 35 -2.67 -15.19 5.30
N ILE A 36 -2.23 -15.79 6.42
CA ILE A 36 -1.42 -17.02 6.47
C ILE A 36 -2.12 -18.19 5.76
N ARG A 37 -3.45 -18.17 5.62
CA ARG A 37 -4.23 -19.23 4.95
C ARG A 37 -5.02 -18.74 3.73
N SER A 38 -4.61 -17.61 3.15
CA SER A 38 -5.31 -17.00 2.01
C SER A 38 -5.52 -17.95 0.82
N VAL A 39 -4.64 -18.93 0.66
CA VAL A 39 -4.64 -19.93 -0.42
C VAL A 39 -4.65 -21.38 0.11
N GLY A 40 -5.14 -21.60 1.34
CA GLY A 40 -5.17 -22.93 1.96
C GLY A 40 -3.78 -23.44 2.32
N ASP A 41 -3.41 -24.62 1.81
CA ASP A 41 -2.11 -25.26 2.09
C ASP A 41 -1.01 -24.89 1.06
N GLU A 42 -1.36 -24.13 0.01
CA GLU A 42 -0.38 -23.66 -0.97
C GLU A 42 0.56 -22.61 -0.35
N VAL A 43 1.86 -22.71 -0.65
CA VAL A 43 2.86 -21.76 -0.18
C VAL A 43 3.09 -20.69 -1.24
N ILE A 44 2.70 -19.45 -0.94
CA ILE A 44 3.09 -18.28 -1.72
C ILE A 44 4.60 -18.11 -1.62
N THR A 45 5.28 -18.16 -2.77
CA THR A 45 6.72 -17.92 -2.85
C THR A 45 7.05 -16.44 -2.60
N ASP A 46 8.24 -16.15 -2.07
CA ASP A 46 8.72 -14.77 -1.85
C ASP A 46 8.60 -13.89 -3.12
N LYS A 47 8.86 -14.47 -4.30
CA LYS A 47 8.74 -13.76 -5.58
C LYS A 47 7.29 -13.43 -5.90
N ALA A 48 6.36 -14.37 -5.69
CA ALA A 48 4.94 -14.14 -5.90
C ALA A 48 4.41 -13.07 -4.94
N GLU A 49 4.84 -13.10 -3.67
CA GLU A 49 4.52 -12.07 -2.68
C GLU A 49 4.95 -10.67 -3.16
N VAL A 50 6.23 -10.51 -3.54
CA VAL A 50 6.76 -9.24 -4.04
C VAL A 50 6.02 -8.75 -5.27
N LEU A 51 5.71 -9.65 -6.22
CA LEU A 51 4.97 -9.29 -7.44
C LEU A 51 3.54 -8.86 -7.13
N MET A 52 2.85 -9.49 -6.17
CA MET A 52 1.52 -9.06 -5.74
C MET A 52 1.54 -7.68 -5.06
N PHE A 53 2.56 -7.38 -4.25
CA PHE A 53 2.77 -6.03 -3.71
C PHE A 53 2.97 -5.00 -4.82
N TYR A 54 3.76 -5.32 -5.86
CA TYR A 54 3.96 -4.44 -7.01
C TYR A 54 2.68 -4.24 -7.81
N ALA A 55 1.90 -5.30 -8.05
CA ALA A 55 0.61 -5.21 -8.73
C ALA A 55 -0.36 -4.29 -7.97
N ALA A 56 -0.45 -4.44 -6.64
CA ALA A 56 -1.25 -3.56 -5.78
C ALA A 56 -0.80 -2.09 -5.87
N ARG A 57 0.52 -1.85 -5.85
CA ARG A 57 1.10 -0.50 -5.98
C ARG A 57 0.80 0.12 -7.34
N VAL A 58 1.05 -0.59 -8.44
CA VAL A 58 0.80 -0.07 -9.79
C VAL A 58 -0.67 0.31 -9.95
N GLN A 59 -1.58 -0.53 -9.47
CA GLN A 59 -3.01 -0.22 -9.49
C GLN A 59 -3.31 1.10 -8.74
N LEU A 60 -2.82 1.26 -7.51
CA LEU A 60 -3.02 2.48 -6.73
C LEU A 60 -2.42 3.71 -7.41
N VAL A 61 -1.21 3.58 -7.94
CA VAL A 61 -0.49 4.69 -8.59
C VAL A 61 -1.24 5.18 -9.82
N GLU A 62 -1.60 4.27 -10.72
CA GLU A 62 -2.22 4.63 -12.00
C GLU A 62 -3.67 5.13 -11.83
N THR A 63 -4.42 4.58 -10.87
CA THR A 63 -5.86 4.89 -10.77
C THR A 63 -6.23 5.88 -9.66
N VAL A 64 -5.33 6.18 -8.73
CA VAL A 64 -5.60 7.11 -7.62
C VAL A 64 -4.55 8.20 -7.54
N ILE A 65 -3.27 7.83 -7.40
CA ILE A 65 -2.21 8.80 -7.10
C ILE A 65 -1.97 9.74 -8.29
N LYS A 66 -1.72 9.20 -9.49
CA LYS A 66 -1.47 10.02 -10.68
C LYS A 66 -2.69 10.90 -11.04
N PRO A 67 -3.94 10.40 -11.06
CA PRO A 67 -5.11 11.23 -11.29
C PRO A 67 -5.28 12.36 -10.27
N ALA A 68 -5.04 12.09 -8.98
CA ALA A 68 -5.12 13.11 -7.93
C ALA A 68 -4.06 14.20 -8.10
N LEU A 69 -2.81 13.81 -8.33
CA LEU A 69 -1.71 14.75 -8.59
C LEU A 69 -1.97 15.59 -9.84
N ALA A 70 -2.54 15.02 -10.90
CA ALA A 70 -2.91 15.74 -12.12
C ALA A 70 -4.00 16.80 -11.88
N GLN A 71 -4.80 16.66 -10.82
CA GLN A 71 -5.80 17.63 -10.38
C GLN A 71 -5.24 18.66 -9.37
N GLY A 72 -3.93 18.63 -9.10
CA GLY A 72 -3.29 19.49 -8.09
C GLY A 72 -3.61 19.08 -6.64
N VAL A 73 -4.15 17.88 -6.43
CA VAL A 73 -4.43 17.33 -5.11
C VAL A 73 -3.13 16.72 -4.54
N TRP A 74 -2.81 17.04 -3.29
CA TRP A 74 -1.67 16.43 -2.60
C TRP A 74 -2.00 15.00 -2.18
N VAL A 75 -1.04 14.09 -2.26
CA VAL A 75 -1.24 12.69 -1.86
C VAL A 75 -0.32 12.36 -0.69
N ILE A 76 -0.91 11.92 0.43
CA ILE A 76 -0.18 11.50 1.62
C ILE A 76 -0.32 9.98 1.75
N GLY A 77 0.79 9.27 1.60
CA GLY A 77 0.83 7.81 1.69
C GLY A 77 1.25 7.33 3.07
N ASP A 78 0.49 6.40 3.65
CA ASP A 78 0.89 5.62 4.82
C ASP A 78 1.50 4.28 4.40
N ARG A 79 2.76 4.08 4.79
CA ARG A 79 3.55 2.88 4.49
C ARG A 79 3.99 2.13 5.76
N HIS A 80 3.69 2.66 6.95
CA HIS A 80 4.40 2.30 8.18
C HIS A 80 4.18 0.83 8.60
N ASP A 81 2.96 0.31 8.41
CA ASP A 81 2.63 -1.08 8.76
C ASP A 81 3.30 -2.12 7.87
N LEU A 82 3.61 -1.78 6.62
CA LEU A 82 3.87 -2.80 5.59
C LEU A 82 5.33 -2.93 5.24
N SER A 83 6.14 -1.88 5.44
CA SER A 83 7.59 -2.04 5.50
C SER A 83 8.01 -2.89 6.69
N THR A 84 7.29 -2.83 7.81
CA THR A 84 7.64 -3.57 9.02
C THR A 84 7.32 -5.05 8.84
N GLN A 85 6.16 -5.41 8.29
CA GLN A 85 5.79 -6.81 8.06
C GLN A 85 6.56 -7.47 6.91
N ALA A 86 6.75 -6.78 5.78
CA ALA A 86 7.47 -7.35 4.63
C ALA A 86 8.97 -7.57 4.89
N TYR A 87 9.61 -6.77 5.77
CA TYR A 87 11.03 -6.92 6.09
C TYR A 87 11.32 -7.68 7.39
N GLN A 88 10.42 -7.64 8.39
CA GLN A 88 10.57 -8.46 9.62
C GLN A 88 10.04 -9.89 9.41
N GLY A 89 9.09 -10.10 8.48
CA GLY A 89 8.52 -11.41 8.14
C GLY A 89 9.45 -12.32 7.32
N GLY A 90 10.45 -11.75 6.63
CA GLY A 90 11.53 -12.51 5.99
C GLY A 90 12.46 -13.25 6.96
N ARG A 91 12.20 -13.19 8.29
CA ARG A 91 13.07 -13.77 9.33
C ARG A 91 12.39 -14.62 10.41
N ALA A 92 11.15 -15.06 10.22
CA ALA A 92 10.53 -16.00 11.16
C ALA A 92 9.73 -17.10 10.44
N ARG A 93 10.44 -17.92 9.65
CA ARG A 93 9.99 -19.28 9.33
C ARG A 93 11.11 -20.25 9.68
N HIS A 94 11.20 -20.56 10.97
CA HIS A 94 11.72 -21.83 11.49
C HIS A 94 10.55 -22.59 12.07
#